data_AF-A0A1C1CH44-F1
#
_entry.id   AF-A0A1C1CH44-F1
#
_cell.length_a   1.000
_cell.length_b   1.000
_cell.length_c   1.000
_cell.angle_alpha   90.00
_cell.angle_beta   90.00
_cell.angle_gamma   90.00
#
_symmetry.space_group_name_H-M   'P 1'
#
loop_
_entity.id
_entity.type
_entity.pdbx_description
1 polymer ?
#
loop_
_entity_poly.entity_id
_entity_poly.type
_entity_poly.pdbx_seq_one_letter_code
_entity_poly.pdbx_strand_id
1 'polypeptide(L)'
;MPSKATHIIRFIANEDNRIHLGQLVDTSRDIGLDSLEGKEIKAYLINGSIFAPEVTEHVYTVKQLLSPVSQEDCNYIRCLGLNYKDHAAVRL
;
A
#
# COMPACT_ATOMS: atom_id res chain seq x y z
N MET A 1 -8.51 -13.59 14.81
CA MET A 1 -9.64 -13.27 13.88
C MET A 1 -9.00 -12.76 12.61
N PRO A 2 -9.25 -13.33 11.42
CA PRO A 2 -8.79 -12.69 10.19
C PRO A 2 -9.56 -11.36 10.11
N SER A 3 -8.87 -10.28 10.45
CA SER A 3 -9.46 -8.95 10.46
C SER A 3 -9.70 -8.54 9.01
N LYS A 4 -10.81 -7.85 8.77
CA LYS A 4 -11.07 -7.24 7.46
C LYS A 4 -9.88 -6.34 7.12
N ALA A 5 -9.27 -6.56 5.95
CA ALA A 5 -8.19 -5.69 5.48
C ALA A 5 -8.70 -4.25 5.29
N THR A 6 -7.92 -3.28 5.74
CA THR A 6 -8.24 -1.84 5.70
C THR A 6 -7.11 -0.99 5.09
N HIS A 7 -5.85 -1.30 5.42
CA HIS A 7 -4.66 -0.56 4.99
C HIS A 7 -3.68 -1.56 4.39
N ILE A 8 -3.97 -1.95 3.15
CA ILE A 8 -3.14 -2.89 2.40
C ILE A 8 -1.95 -2.14 1.82
N ILE A 9 -0.76 -2.66 2.05
CA ILE A 9 0.48 -2.19 1.46
C ILE A 9 1.11 -3.30 0.62
N ARG A 10 1.80 -2.91 -0.46
CA ARG A 10 2.68 -3.79 -1.22
C ARG A 10 4.13 -3.41 -0.92
N PHE A 11 4.98 -4.38 -0.63
CA PHE A 11 6.33 -4.11 -0.18
C PHE A 11 7.31 -5.25 -0.49
N ILE A 12 8.60 -4.94 -0.51
CA ILE A 12 9.66 -5.95 -0.40
C ILE A 12 9.92 -6.21 1.08
N ALA A 13 9.95 -7.47 1.49
CA ALA A 13 10.17 -7.86 2.89
C ALA A 13 11.67 -8.03 3.22
N ASN A 14 12.04 -7.75 4.47
CA ASN A 14 13.40 -8.03 4.96
C ASN A 14 13.64 -9.54 5.14
N GLU A 15 12.58 -10.28 5.48
CA GLU A 15 12.62 -11.70 5.83
C GLU A 15 13.09 -12.58 4.67
N ASP A 16 12.66 -12.27 3.44
CA ASP A 16 12.94 -13.10 2.27
C ASP A 16 13.32 -12.32 1.00
N ASN A 17 13.39 -10.99 1.06
CA ASN A 17 13.64 -10.11 -0.08
C ASN A 17 12.64 -10.29 -1.25
N ARG A 18 11.43 -10.78 -0.97
CA ARG A 18 10.36 -10.94 -1.97
C ARG A 18 9.29 -9.88 -1.80
N ILE A 19 8.49 -9.71 -2.85
CA ILE A 19 7.33 -8.82 -2.85
C ILE A 19 6.17 -9.52 -2.15
N HIS A 20 5.53 -8.82 -1.23
CA HIS A 20 4.35 -9.28 -0.49
C HIS A 20 3.27 -8.21 -0.44
N LEU A 21 2.05 -8.65 -0.19
CA LEU A 21 0.97 -7.81 0.30
C LEU A 21 0.86 -7.96 1.81
N GLY A 22 0.48 -6.89 2.49
CA GLY A 22 0.21 -6.97 3.92
C GLY A 22 -0.71 -5.89 4.44
N GLN A 23 -1.41 -6.20 5.52
CA GLN A 23 -2.18 -5.26 6.31
C GLN A 23 -1.24 -4.56 7.29
N LEU A 24 -1.19 -3.23 7.26
CA LEU A 24 -0.38 -2.46 8.20
C LEU A 24 -0.75 -2.81 9.66
N VAL A 25 0.25 -3.09 10.50
CA VAL A 25 0.04 -3.44 11.92
C VAL A 25 -0.50 -2.24 12.70
N ASP A 26 0.12 -1.06 12.51
CA ASP A 26 -0.30 0.19 13.14
C ASP A 26 -0.80 1.16 12.08
N THR A 27 -2.12 1.25 11.94
CA THR A 27 -2.78 2.09 10.94
C THR A 27 -2.84 3.57 11.32
N SER A 28 -2.31 3.97 12.47
CA SER A 28 -2.29 5.37 12.89
C SER A 28 -1.07 6.16 12.37
N ARG A 29 -0.08 5.46 11.81
CA ARG A 29 1.20 6.02 11.37
C ARG A 29 1.19 6.50 9.93
N ASP A 30 1.93 7.58 9.66
CA ASP A 30 2.30 7.96 8.29
C ASP A 30 3.49 7.11 7.83
N ILE A 31 3.18 5.98 7.21
CA ILE A 31 4.22 5.06 6.71
C ILE A 31 5.00 5.61 5.52
N GLY A 32 4.48 6.63 4.83
CA GLY A 32 5.21 7.31 3.75
C GLY A 32 6.40 8.07 4.33
N LEU A 33 6.15 8.84 5.39
CA LEU A 33 7.20 9.54 6.13
C LEU A 33 8.14 8.55 6.84
N ASP A 34 7.59 7.54 7.51
CA ASP A 34 8.42 6.56 8.22
C ASP A 34 9.36 5.79 7.27
N SER A 35 8.91 5.49 6.05
CA SER A 35 9.74 4.84 5.04
C SER A 35 10.87 5.75 4.56
N LEU A 36 10.67 7.07 4.53
CA LEU A 36 11.69 8.05 4.18
C LEU A 36 12.74 8.18 5.31
N GLU A 37 12.29 8.15 6.56
CA GLU A 37 13.14 8.30 7.75
C GLU A 37 13.84 6.99 8.17
N GLY A 38 13.57 5.87 7.49
CA GLY A 38 14.14 4.56 7.81
C GLY A 38 13.61 3.96 9.11
N LYS A 39 12.44 4.41 9.58
CA LYS A 39 11.76 3.82 10.73
C LYS A 39 11.18 2.45 10.36
N GLU A 40 11.18 1.54 11.31
CA GLU A 40 10.64 0.19 11.11
C GLU A 40 9.13 0.24 10.85
N ILE A 41 8.70 -0.40 9.77
CA ILE A 41 7.29 -0.59 9.39
C ILE A 41 7.01 -2.09 9.35
N LYS A 42 5.91 -2.51 9.97
CA LYS A 42 5.48 -3.91 10.06
C LYS A 42 4.10 -4.10 9.45
N ALA A 43 3.91 -5.23 8.77
CA ALA A 43 2.62 -5.60 8.20
C ALA A 43 2.32 -7.08 8.43
N TYR A 44 1.06 -7.38 8.74
CA TYR A 44 0.54 -8.73 8.69
C TYR A 44 0.46 -9.19 7.25
N LEU A 45 1.06 -10.33 6.91
CA LEU A 45 1.02 -10.92 5.59
C LEU A 45 -0.42 -11.13 5.12
N ILE A 46 -0.68 -10.84 3.86
CA ILE A 46 -1.93 -11.16 3.19
C ILE A 46 -1.70 -12.30 2.21
N ASN A 47 -2.52 -13.34 2.34
CA ASN A 47 -2.70 -14.35 1.29
C ASN A 47 -3.81 -13.88 0.33
N GLY A 48 -3.67 -14.18 -0.96
CA GLY A 48 -4.64 -13.76 -1.98
C GLY A 48 -4.23 -12.48 -2.70
N SER A 49 -5.20 -11.61 -3.00
CA SER A 49 -4.99 -10.37 -3.77
C SER A 49 -5.50 -9.14 -3.05
N ILE A 50 -5.23 -7.95 -3.58
CA ILE A 50 -5.79 -6.69 -3.05
C ILE A 50 -7.33 -6.65 -3.09
N PHE A 51 -7.96 -7.45 -3.96
CA PHE A 51 -9.42 -7.49 -4.15
C PHE A 51 -10.11 -8.58 -3.31
N ALA A 52 -9.36 -9.61 -2.90
CA ALA A 52 -9.82 -10.68 -2.04
C ALA A 52 -8.74 -11.02 -1.00
N PRO A 53 -8.46 -10.10 -0.06
CA PRO A 53 -7.36 -10.25 0.89
C PRO A 53 -7.76 -11.19 2.05
N GLU A 54 -6.87 -12.11 2.39
CA GLU A 54 -6.93 -12.90 3.62
C GLU A 54 -5.75 -12.50 4.54
N VAL A 55 -6.05 -11.72 5.59
CA VAL A 55 -5.05 -11.27 6.55
C VAL A 55 -4.65 -12.43 7.46
N THR A 56 -3.35 -12.75 7.46
CA THR A 56 -2.75 -13.80 8.31
C THR A 56 -2.24 -13.23 9.62
N GLU A 57 -1.77 -14.09 10.54
CA GLU A 57 -1.13 -13.66 11.79
C GLU A 57 0.39 -13.43 11.65
N HIS A 58 0.98 -13.78 10.49
CA HIS A 58 2.41 -13.62 10.25
C HIS A 58 2.76 -12.16 10.02
N VAL A 59 3.72 -11.63 10.78
CA VAL A 59 4.18 -10.24 10.64
C VAL A 59 5.51 -10.20 9.92
N TYR A 60 5.56 -9.44 8.83
CA TYR A 60 6.78 -9.17 8.06
C TYR A 60 7.19 -7.71 8.21
N THR A 61 8.49 -7.47 8.04
CA THR A 61 9.14 -6.16 8.18
C THR A 61 9.38 -5.58 6.80
N VAL A 62 8.88 -4.37 6.58
CA VAL A 62 9.01 -3.70 5.29
C VAL A 62 10.45 -3.25 5.08
N LYS A 63 11.08 -3.77 4.02
CA LYS A 63 12.38 -3.30 3.51
C LYS A 63 12.20 -2.09 2.60
N GLN A 64 11.23 -2.17 1.71
CA GLN A 64 10.93 -1.13 0.73
C GLN A 64 9.43 -1.11 0.45
N LEU A 65 8.81 0.06 0.65
CA LEU A 65 7.43 0.27 0.23
C LEU A 65 7.34 0.37 -1.30
N LEU A 66 6.31 -0.25 -1.88
CA LEU A 66 6.01 -0.19 -3.31
C LEU A 66 4.67 0.52 -3.53
N SER A 67 4.35 0.86 -4.78
CA SER A 67 2.98 1.24 -5.13
C SER A 67 2.00 0.16 -4.68
N PRO A 68 0.79 0.49 -4.19
CA PRO A 68 -0.09 -0.50 -3.55
C PRO A 68 -0.71 -1.50 -4.55
N VAL A 69 -0.87 -1.12 -5.82
CA VAL A 69 -1.50 -1.93 -6.88
C VAL A 69 -0.49 -2.23 -7.96
N SER A 70 -0.35 -3.50 -8.38
CA SER A 70 0.61 -3.87 -9.43
C SER A 70 0.03 -3.63 -10.83
N GLN A 71 0.88 -3.69 -11.86
CA GLN A 71 0.39 -3.58 -13.25
C GLN A 71 -0.46 -4.80 -13.64
N GLU A 72 -0.18 -5.96 -13.06
CA GLU A 72 -0.96 -7.19 -13.26
C GLU A 72 -2.34 -7.10 -12.61
N ASP A 73 -2.44 -6.47 -11.43
CA ASP A 73 -3.72 -6.24 -10.74
C ASP A 73 -4.59 -5.20 -11.47
N CYS A 74 -3.96 -4.17 -12.06
CA CYS A 74 -4.64 -3.11 -12.79
C CYS A 74 -3.76 -2.58 -13.93
N ASN A 75 -4.14 -2.91 -15.16
CA ASN A 75 -3.33 -2.66 -16.35
C ASN A 75 -3.51 -1.27 -16.99
N TYR A 76 -4.36 -0.41 -16.43
CA TYR A 76 -4.51 0.97 -16.89
C TYR A 76 -4.87 1.92 -15.75
N ILE A 77 -4.55 3.20 -15.93
CA ILE A 77 -4.96 4.28 -15.04
C ILE A 77 -5.86 5.21 -15.83
N ARG A 78 -7.09 5.43 -15.35
CA ARG A 78 -8.00 6.44 -15.92
C ARG A 78 -7.87 7.73 -15.11
N CYS A 79 -7.60 8.83 -15.81
CA CYS A 79 -7.45 10.16 -15.21
C CYS A 79 -8.53 11.10 -15.74
N LEU A 80 -9.02 12.01 -14.89
CA LEU A 80 -9.92 13.10 -15.29
C LEU A 80 -9.16 14.43 -15.22
N GLY A 81 -9.06 15.12 -16.36
CA GLY A 81 -8.50 16.47 -16.44
C GLY A 81 -9.53 17.53 -16.08
N LEU A 82 -9.09 18.66 -15.52
CA LEU A 82 -9.91 19.83 -15.22
C LEU A 82 -11.12 19.56 -14.29
N ASN A 83 -11.03 18.55 -13.42
CA ASN A 83 -12.12 18.13 -12.53
C ASN A 83 -12.26 18.98 -11.25
N TYR A 84 -11.45 20.03 -11.10
CA TYR A 84 -11.52 20.97 -9.99
C TYR A 84 -11.62 22.38 -10.55
N LYS A 85 -12.66 23.13 -10.17
CA LYS A 85 -12.99 24.44 -10.73
C LYS A 85 -11.79 25.39 -10.75
N ASP A 86 -11.07 25.51 -9.64
CA ASP A 86 -9.95 26.43 -9.50
C ASP A 86 -8.73 25.98 -10.34
N HIS A 87 -8.54 24.67 -10.51
CA HIS A 87 -7.50 24.13 -11.39
C HIS A 87 -7.86 24.29 -12.88
N ALA A 88 -9.15 24.31 -13.20
CA ALA A 88 -9.64 24.49 -14.55
C ALA A 88 -9.70 25.96 -14.99
N ALA A 89 -9.60 26.91 -14.05
CA ALA A 89 -9.67 28.33 -14.36
C ALA A 89 -8.44 28.75 -15.18
N VAL A 90 -8.68 29.15 -16.43
CA VAL A 90 -7.67 29.84 -17.24
C VAL A 90 -7.50 31.24 -16.65
N ARG A 91 -6.38 31.47 -15.97
CA ARG A 91 -5.95 32.83 -15.61
C ARG A 91 -5.48 33.52 -16.89
N LEU A 92 -6.31 34.44 -17.38
CA LEU A 92 -5.93 35.48 -18.34
C LEU A 92 -5.27 36.65 -17.61
#